data_AF-A0A4P7JIW2-F1
#
_entry.id   AF-A0A4P7JIW2-F1
#
_cell.length_a   1.000
_cell.length_b   1.000
_cell.length_c   1.000
_cell.angle_alpha   90.00
_cell.angle_beta   90.00
_cell.angle_gamma   90.00
#
_symmetry.space_group_name_H-M   'P 1'
#
loop_
_entity.id
_entity.type
_entity.pdbx_description
1 polymer ?
#
loop_
_entity_poly.entity_id
_entity_poly.type
_entity_poly.pdbx_seq_one_letter_code
_entity_poly.pdbx_strand_id
1 'polypeptide(L)' 'MDVQLLVTQTDFSIPNLENEMNCVGVNYRIDYIEMHPELVEQYNIKHSPNVLVDGKLVFRYQPSINELKQYFR' A
#
# COMPACT_ATOMS: atom_id res chain seq x y z
N MET A 1 -0.90 -2.52 -14.21
CA MET A 1 -0.24 -2.46 -12.90
C MET A 1 -1.33 -2.51 -11.86
N ASP A 2 -1.31 -3.55 -11.04
CA ASP A 2 -2.24 -3.73 -9.92
C ASP A 2 -1.58 -3.20 -8.64
N VAL A 3 -2.06 -2.05 -8.14
CA VAL A 3 -1.53 -1.44 -6.92
C VAL A 3 -2.51 -1.69 -5.78
N GLN A 4 -2.00 -2.31 -4.72
CA GLN A 4 -2.78 -2.68 -3.54
C GLN A 4 -2.19 -1.98 -2.32
N LEU A 5 -3.02 -1.20 -1.64
CA LEU A 5 -2.75 -0.68 -0.31
C LEU A 5 -3.27 -1.70 0.70
N LEU A 6 -2.35 -2.35 1.41
CA LEU A 6 -2.68 -3.34 2.42
C LEU A 6 -2.54 -2.70 3.81
N VAL A 7 -3.70 -2.39 4.40
CA VAL A 7 -3.84 -1.57 5.61
C VAL A 7 -4.71 -2.26 6.66
N THR A 8 -4.75 -1.74 7.88
CA THR A 8 -5.78 -2.15 8.87
C THR A 8 -7.05 -1.32 8.69
N GLN A 9 -8.18 -1.80 9.19
CA GLN A 9 -9.44 -1.02 9.12
C GLN A 9 -9.39 0.29 9.91
N THR A 10 -8.47 0.39 10.87
CA THR A 10 -8.25 1.58 11.72
C THR A 10 -7.02 2.38 11.31
N ASP A 11 -6.49 2.17 10.10
CA ASP A 11 -5.28 2.85 9.66
C ASP A 11 -5.54 4.33 9.32
N PHE A 12 -4.92 5.22 10.09
CA PHE A 12 -5.06 6.67 9.91
C PHE A 12 -4.24 7.23 8.74
N SER A 13 -3.35 6.45 8.13
CA SER A 13 -2.54 6.86 6.99
C SER A 13 -3.29 6.84 5.66
N ILE A 14 -4.48 6.20 5.60
CA ILE A 14 -5.27 6.05 4.37
C ILE A 14 -5.46 7.39 3.64
N PRO A 15 -5.99 8.47 4.25
CA PRO A 15 -6.23 9.72 3.52
C PRO A 15 -4.96 10.32 2.89
N ASN A 16 -3.80 10.15 3.55
CA ASN A 16 -2.53 10.62 3.01
C ASN A 16 -2.09 9.76 1.82
N LEU A 17 -2.17 8.44 1.94
CA LEU A 17 -1.87 7.50 0.85
C LEU A 17 -2.74 7.75 -0.38
N GLU A 18 -4.04 7.96 -0.18
CA GLU A 18 -4.97 8.28 -1.26
C GLU A 18 -4.55 9.56 -1.99
N ASN A 19 -4.21 10.61 -1.24
CA ASN A 19 -3.73 11.86 -1.82
C ASN A 19 -2.39 11.67 -2.57
N GLU A 20 -1.46 10.90 -2.02
CA GLU A 20 -0.17 10.60 -2.63
C GLU A 20 -0.33 9.82 -3.93
N MET A 21 -1.17 8.77 -3.95
CA MET A 21 -1.50 7.97 -5.13
C MET A 21 -2.21 8.80 -6.22
N ASN A 22 -3.18 9.63 -5.83
CA ASN A 22 -3.86 10.55 -6.74
C ASN A 22 -2.89 11.57 -7.35
N CYS A 23 -1.95 12.10 -6.55
CA CYS A 23 -0.94 13.04 -7.02
C CYS A 23 0.03 12.43 -8.05
N VAL A 24 0.27 11.12 -8.00
CA VAL A 24 1.07 10.40 -9.01
C VAL A 24 0.23 9.80 -10.14
N GLY A 25 -1.09 9.94 -10.09
CA GLY A 25 -2.01 9.46 -11.13
C GLY A 25 -2.12 7.93 -11.18
N VAL A 26 -1.93 7.24 -10.06
CA VAL A 26 -1.94 5.78 -9.97
C VAL A 26 -3.25 5.30 -9.35
N ASN A 27 -3.95 4.43 -10.07
CA ASN A 27 -5.11 3.72 -9.52
C ASN A 27 -4.65 2.66 -8.53
N TYR A 28 -5.41 2.49 -7.44
CA TYR A 28 -5.13 1.51 -6.40
C TYR A 28 -6.44 0.88 -5.89
N ARG A 29 -6.31 -0.26 -5.21
CA ARG A 29 -7.35 -0.79 -4.33
C ARG A 29 -6.86 -0.82 -2.89
N ILE A 30 -7.79 -0.72 -1.94
CA ILE A 30 -7.52 -0.91 -0.52
C ILE A 30 -7.99 -2.31 -0.15
N ASP A 31 -7.09 -3.09 0.43
CA ASP A 31 -7.39 -4.38 1.03
C ASP A 31 -7.03 -4.33 2.51
N TYR A 32 -7.84 -4.98 3.33
CA TYR A 32 -7.66 -4.98 4.78
C TYR A 32 -6.87 -6.22 5.21
N ILE A 33 -5.82 -6.01 5.99
CA ILE A 33 -4.95 -7.06 6.55
C ILE A 33 -5.78 -8.15 7.25
N GLU A 34 -6.84 -7.75 7.94
CA GLU A 34 -7.76 -8.60 8.68
C GLU A 34 -8.52 -9.59 7.78
N MET A 35 -8.65 -9.28 6.48
CA MET A 35 -9.32 -10.12 5.48
C MET A 35 -8.33 -10.97 4.66
N HIS A 36 -7.02 -10.73 4.82
CA HIS A 36 -5.96 -11.35 4.03
C HIS A 36 -4.82 -11.91 4.90
N PRO A 37 -5.10 -12.85 5.83
CA PRO A 37 -4.07 -13.44 6.69
C PRO A 37 -2.96 -14.15 5.90
N GLU A 38 -3.26 -14.65 4.69
CA GLU A 38 -2.29 -15.27 3.79
C GLU A 38 -1.19 -14.29 3.36
N LEU A 39 -1.52 -13.02 3.13
CA LEU A 39 -0.55 -11.99 2.76
C LEU A 39 0.32 -11.60 3.97
N VAL A 40 -0.25 -11.64 5.18
CA VAL A 40 0.48 -11.39 6.42
C VAL A 40 1.57 -12.43 6.64
N GLU A 41 1.20 -13.71 6.49
CA GLU A 41 2.13 -14.82 6.64
C GLU A 41 3.19 -14.82 5.53
N GLN A 42 2.77 -14.70 4.26
CA GLN A 42 3.68 -14.72 3.10
C GLN A 42 4.75 -13.64 3.19
N TYR A 43 4.40 -12.43 3.64
CA TYR A 43 5.30 -11.28 3.66
C TYR A 43 5.84 -10.92 5.04
N ASN A 44 5.47 -11.70 6.07
CA ASN A 44 5.76 -11.43 7.48
C ASN A 44 5.40 -9.98 7.86
N ILE A 45 4.17 -9.59 7.56
CA ILE A 45 3.67 -8.24 7.81
C ILE A 45 3.43 -8.08 9.32
N LYS A 46 3.95 -7.00 9.89
CA LYS A 46 3.85 -6.71 11.33
C LYS A 46 3.15 -5.40 11.65
N HIS A 47 3.03 -4.53 10.67
CA HIS A 47 2.44 -3.20 10.80
C HIS A 47 1.86 -2.79 9.44
N SER A 48 0.91 -1.86 9.49
CA SER A 48 0.39 -1.14 8.33
C SER A 48 0.96 0.29 8.30
N PRO A 49 0.93 0.98 7.14
CA PRO A 49 0.49 0.49 5.83
C PRO A 49 1.57 -0.29 5.07
N ASN A 50 1.14 -1.12 4.11
CA ASN A 50 2.01 -1.76 3.13
C ASN A 50 1.48 -1.49 1.72
N VAL A 51 2.37 -1.47 0.75
CA VAL A 51 2.01 -1.33 -0.66
C VAL A 51 2.52 -2.53 -1.43
N LEU A 52 1.63 -3.17 -2.17
CA LEU A 52 1.94 -4.24 -3.09
C LEU A 52 1.71 -3.75 -4.52
N VAL A 53 2.61 -4.13 -5.44
CA VAL A 53 2.48 -3.86 -6.87
C VAL A 53 2.62 -5.18 -7.62
N ASP A 54 1.62 -5.51 -8.42
CA ASP A 54 1.51 -6.78 -9.14
C ASP A 54 1.73 -7.99 -8.20
N GLY A 55 1.11 -7.92 -7.01
CA GLY A 55 1.17 -8.94 -5.97
C GLY A 55 2.48 -8.99 -5.16
N LYS A 56 3.44 -8.10 -5.42
CA LYS A 56 4.75 -8.05 -4.72
C LYS A 56 4.81 -6.90 -3.74
N LEU A 57 5.24 -7.18 -2.52
CA LEU A 57 5.47 -6.13 -1.52
C LEU A 57 6.61 -5.20 -1.93
N VAL A 58 6.30 -3.91 -2.10
CA VAL A 58 7.25 -2.88 -2.53
C VAL A 58 7.55 -1.86 -1.44
N PHE A 59 6.56 -1.53 -0.61
CA PHE A 59 6.73 -0.65 0.55
C PHE A 59 6.13 -1.29 1.81
N ARG A 60 6.85 -1.15 2.93
CA ARG A 60 6.43 -1.61 4.27
C ARG A 60 6.04 -0.45 5.19
N TYR A 61 5.87 0.73 4.63
CA TYR A 61 5.58 1.98 5.32
C TYR A 61 4.76 2.86 4.40
N GLN A 62 4.33 4.02 4.89
CA GLN A 62 3.67 5.03 4.06
C GLN A 62 4.73 5.70 3.14
N PRO A 63 4.78 5.40 1.82
CA PRO A 63 5.76 6.00 0.94
C PRO A 63 5.45 7.47 0.69
N SER A 64 6.47 8.31 0.65
CA SER A 64 6.31 9.70 0.24
C SER A 64 5.99 9.84 -1.25
N ILE A 65 5.39 10.97 -1.63
CA ILE A 65 5.14 11.31 -3.04
C ILE A 65 6.40 11.19 -3.94
N ASN A 66 7.59 11.48 -3.42
CA ASN A 66 8.83 11.39 -4.20
C ASN A 66 9.23 9.94 -4.47
N GLU A 67 9.06 9.06 -3.48
CA GLU A 67 9.31 7.62 -3.64
C GLU A 67 8.32 7.01 -4.63
N LEU A 68 7.05 7.39 -4.54
CA LEU A 68 6.03 6.96 -5.49
C LEU A 68 6.36 7.43 -6.92
N LYS A 69 6.75 8.70 -7.10
CA LYS A 69 7.17 9.23 -8.41
C LYS A 69 8.42 8.53 -8.96
N GLN A 70 9.34 8.13 -8.09
CA GLN A 70 10.54 7.40 -8.51
C GLN A 70 10.20 5.96 -8.91
N TYR A 71 9.27 5.32 -8.18
CA TYR A 71 8.88 3.94 -8.43
C TYR A 71 7.99 3.78 -9.67
N PHE A 72 7.00 4.65 -9.86
CA PHE A 72 6.02 4.58 -10.95
C PHE A 72 6.41 5.34 -12.23
N ARG A 73 7.68 5.73 -12.34
CA ARG A 73 8.21 6.51 -13.47
C ARG A 73 8.38 5.69 -14.74
#